data_AF-A0A3N9V716-F1
#
_entry.id   AF-A0A3N9V716-F1
#
_cell.length_a   1.000
_cell.length_b   1.000
_cell.length_c   1.000
_cell.angle_alpha   90.00
_cell.angle_beta   90.00
_cell.angle_gamma   90.00
#
_symmetry.space_group_name_H-M   'P 1'
#
loop_
_entity.id
_entity.type
_entity.pdbx_description
1 polymer ?
#
loop_
_entity_poly.entity_id
_entity_poly.type
_entity_poly.pdbx_seq_one_letter_code
_entity_poly.pdbx_strand_id
1 'polypeptide(L)'
;MSDVEGDVCKPIDQSVLASLRELQEDGEPDIVAEVGGLFIKHSPEKISAIEQSVEKGDAKGLQMAAHSLKSSSAYVGALYLSSLSKELEMMGRAQALQDARIKADMLKSEYKRVLVALEAEIRLGKRT
;
A
#
# COMPACT_ATOMS: atom_id res chain seq x y z
N MET A 1 -0.52 -5.44 -33.90
CA MET A 1 -0.37 -4.00 -33.61
C MET A 1 -1.34 -3.70 -32.48
N SER A 2 -0.97 -4.14 -31.27
CA SER A 2 -0.38 -3.26 -30.25
C SER A 2 -1.47 -2.38 -29.64
N ASP A 3 -2.43 -3.01 -28.96
CA ASP A 3 -3.33 -2.33 -28.05
C ASP A 3 -2.51 -1.86 -26.84
N VAL A 4 -1.88 -0.70 -27.01
CA VAL A 4 -1.47 0.18 -25.92
C VAL A 4 -2.74 0.83 -25.35
N GLU A 5 -3.62 0.01 -24.78
CA GLU A 5 -4.64 0.53 -23.87
C GLU A 5 -3.90 1.01 -22.62
N GLY A 6 -4.01 2.32 -22.39
CA GLY A 6 -3.13 3.11 -21.56
C GLY A 6 -2.80 2.49 -20.21
N ASP A 7 -1.59 2.81 -19.78
CA ASP A 7 -1.13 2.79 -18.41
C ASP A 7 -2.10 3.58 -17.50
N VAL A 8 -3.24 2.96 -17.20
CA VAL A 8 -4.04 3.29 -16.02
C VAL A 8 -3.14 2.85 -14.88
N CYS A 9 -2.35 3.78 -14.35
CA CYS A 9 -1.36 3.55 -13.29
C CYS A 9 -1.90 2.51 -12.30
N LYS A 10 -1.47 1.26 -12.48
CA LYS A 10 -2.08 0.13 -11.79
C LYS A 10 -1.75 0.29 -10.31
N PRO A 11 -2.74 0.21 -9.39
CA PRO A 11 -2.46 0.39 -7.97
C PRO A 11 -1.48 -0.64 -7.40
N ILE A 12 -1.34 -1.77 -8.09
CA ILE A 12 -0.47 -2.89 -7.72
C ILE A 12 0.40 -3.26 -8.92
N ASP A 13 1.69 -3.38 -8.65
CA ASP A 13 2.64 -3.99 -9.56
C ASP A 13 2.49 -5.51 -9.55
N GLN A 14 2.01 -6.04 -10.67
CA GLN A 14 1.75 -7.46 -10.86
C GLN A 14 3.03 -8.30 -10.86
N SER A 15 4.17 -7.72 -11.23
CA SER A 15 5.45 -8.44 -11.21
C SER A 15 5.85 -8.82 -9.79
N VAL A 16 5.57 -7.96 -8.80
CA VAL A 16 5.82 -8.23 -7.38
C VAL A 16 4.99 -9.43 -6.91
N LEU A 17 3.70 -9.47 -7.27
CA LEU A 17 2.83 -10.59 -6.90
C LEU A 17 3.24 -11.89 -7.61
N ALA A 18 3.67 -11.80 -8.87
CA ALA A 18 4.19 -12.96 -9.60
C ALA A 18 5.45 -13.52 -8.91
N SER A 19 6.42 -12.67 -8.55
CA SER A 19 7.61 -13.10 -7.81
C SER A 19 7.30 -13.69 -6.45
N LEU A 20 6.26 -13.22 -5.75
CA LEU A 20 5.82 -13.87 -4.51
C LEU A 20 5.32 -15.30 -4.78
N ARG A 21 4.50 -15.50 -5.82
CA ARG A 21 3.98 -16.83 -6.19
C ARG A 21 5.08 -17.77 -6.67
N GLU A 22 6.16 -17.27 -7.29
CA GLU A 22 7.33 -18.09 -7.65
C GLU A 22 8.06 -18.68 -6.44
N LEU A 23 7.93 -18.08 -5.26
CA LEU A 23 8.52 -18.57 -4.01
C LEU A 23 7.60 -19.55 -3.26
N GLN A 24 6.37 -19.75 -3.73
CA GLN A 24 5.42 -20.67 -3.11
C GLN A 24 5.75 -22.11 -3.47
N GLU A 25 5.80 -22.99 -2.47
CA GLU A 25 5.98 -24.43 -2.68
C GLU A 25 4.65 -25.11 -3.07
N ASP A 26 4.74 -26.19 -3.86
CA ASP A 26 3.58 -26.97 -4.28
C ASP A 26 2.81 -27.51 -3.06
N GLY A 27 1.51 -27.22 -3.00
CA GLY A 27 0.62 -27.67 -1.93
C GLY A 27 0.45 -26.67 -0.77
N GLU A 28 1.22 -25.59 -0.74
CA GLU A 28 1.01 -24.50 0.21
C GLU A 28 -0.14 -23.55 -0.21
N PRO A 29 -0.79 -22.84 0.74
CA PRO A 29 -1.77 -21.81 0.43
C PRO A 29 -1.21 -20.69 -0.45
N ASP A 30 -2.08 -20.05 -1.24
CA ASP A 30 -1.69 -18.89 -2.08
C ASP A 30 -1.08 -17.78 -1.21
N ILE A 31 0.23 -17.56 -1.38
CA ILE A 31 0.99 -16.58 -0.62
C ILE A 31 0.45 -15.17 -0.83
N VAL A 32 -0.08 -14.85 -2.01
CA VAL A 32 -0.71 -13.54 -2.29
C VAL A 32 -1.99 -13.36 -1.47
N ALA A 33 -2.77 -14.43 -1.30
CA ALA A 33 -3.95 -14.43 -0.43
C ALA A 33 -3.57 -14.20 1.03
N GLU A 34 -2.49 -14.81 1.50
CA GLU A 34 -2.01 -14.64 2.87
C GLU A 34 -1.50 -13.21 3.12
N VAL A 35 -0.48 -12.78 2.39
CA VAL A 35 0.17 -11.48 2.62
C VAL A 35 -0.77 -10.33 2.28
N GLY A 36 -1.59 -10.50 1.23
CA GLY A 36 -2.60 -9.53 0.86
C GLY A 36 -3.72 -9.42 1.90
N GLY A 37 -4.16 -10.55 2.44
CA GLY A 37 -5.12 -10.59 3.54
C GLY A 37 -4.60 -9.89 4.80
N LEU A 38 -3.33 -10.13 5.16
CA LEU A 38 -2.67 -9.43 6.27
C LEU A 38 -2.57 -7.92 6.03
N PHE A 39 -2.20 -7.51 4.82
CA PHE A 39 -2.19 -6.09 4.46
C PHE A 39 -3.58 -5.46 4.63
N ILE A 40 -4.63 -6.05 4.06
CA ILE A 40 -6.02 -5.54 4.15
C ILE A 40 -6.48 -5.46 5.60
N LYS A 41 -6.12 -6.45 6.44
CA LYS A 41 -6.51 -6.51 7.85
C LYS A 41 -5.86 -5.40 8.69
N HIS A 42 -4.58 -5.12 8.47
CA HIS A 42 -3.78 -4.27 9.37
C HIS A 42 -3.55 -2.83 8.87
N SER A 43 -3.69 -2.59 7.56
CA SER A 43 -3.50 -1.25 7.00
C SER A 43 -4.53 -0.19 7.44
N PRO A 44 -5.82 -0.50 7.76
CA PRO A 44 -6.78 0.52 8.21
C PRO A 44 -6.32 1.28 9.46
N GLU A 45 -5.69 0.58 10.42
CA GLU A 45 -5.16 1.19 11.64
C GLU A 45 -4.02 2.18 11.32
N LYS A 46 -3.18 1.86 10.33
CA LYS A 46 -2.07 2.71 9.89
C LYS A 46 -2.58 3.96 9.17
N ILE A 47 -3.60 3.81 8.32
CA ILE A 47 -4.26 4.92 7.64
C ILE A 47 -4.86 5.88 8.67
N SER A 48 -5.62 5.35 9.63
CA SER A 48 -6.22 6.16 10.70
C SER A 48 -5.16 6.88 11.54
N ALA A 49 -4.05 6.20 11.88
CA ALA A 49 -2.94 6.82 12.61
C ALA A 49 -2.30 7.97 11.83
N ILE A 50 -2.08 7.82 10.52
CA ILE A 50 -1.59 8.90 9.64
C ILE A 50 -2.52 10.10 9.68
N GLU A 51 -3.83 9.89 9.48
CA GLU A 51 -4.83 10.97 9.46
C GLU A 51 -4.87 11.73 10.80
N GLN A 52 -4.88 11.00 11.92
CA GLN A 52 -4.88 11.58 13.26
C GLN A 52 -3.59 12.34 13.57
N SER A 53 -2.44 11.81 13.17
CA SER A 53 -1.16 12.49 13.39
C SER A 53 -1.07 13.78 12.58
N VAL A 54 -1.59 13.81 11.36
CA VAL A 54 -1.70 15.05 10.58
C VAL A 54 -2.62 16.06 11.27
N GLU A 55 -3.81 15.63 11.71
CA GLU A 55 -4.78 16.52 12.37
C GLU A 55 -4.23 17.12 13.67
N LYS A 56 -3.49 16.33 14.46
CA LYS A 56 -2.91 16.75 15.74
C LYS A 56 -1.57 17.46 15.61
N GLY A 57 -0.99 17.53 14.40
CA GLY A 57 0.38 18.02 14.20
C GLY A 57 1.46 17.13 14.84
N ASP A 58 1.16 15.85 15.05
CA ASP A 58 2.08 14.88 15.66
C ASP A 58 3.06 14.32 14.61
N ALA A 59 4.18 15.02 14.45
CA ALA A 59 5.21 14.65 13.48
C ALA A 59 5.81 13.25 13.74
N LYS A 60 5.95 12.85 15.02
CA LYS A 60 6.53 11.56 15.39
C LYS A 60 5.55 10.42 15.10
N GLY A 61 4.28 10.59 15.45
CA GLY A 61 3.22 9.64 15.11
C GLY A 61 3.10 9.47 13.59
N LEU A 62 3.15 10.59 12.83
CA LEU A 62 3.11 10.55 11.38
C LEU A 62 4.28 9.73 10.81
N GLN A 63 5.50 10.00 11.27
CA GLN A 63 6.69 9.27 10.85
C GLN A 63 6.54 7.76 11.06
N MET A 64 6.14 7.34 12.27
CA MET A 64 6.05 5.93 12.63
C MET A 64 4.95 5.20 11.85
N ALA A 65 3.77 5.80 11.74
CA ALA A 65 2.64 5.20 11.02
C ALA A 65 2.95 5.07 9.52
N ALA A 66 3.52 6.13 8.91
CA ALA A 66 3.87 6.14 7.50
C ALA A 66 5.03 5.17 7.18
N HIS A 67 6.05 5.08 8.04
CA HIS A 67 7.13 4.10 7.89
C HIS A 67 6.60 2.66 7.85
N SER A 68 5.70 2.33 8.78
CA SER A 68 5.11 0.99 8.85
C SER A 68 4.25 0.68 7.62
N LEU A 69 3.45 1.64 7.16
CA LEU A 69 2.62 1.47 5.97
C LEU A 69 3.49 1.29 4.71
N LYS A 70 4.53 2.11 4.54
CA LYS A 70 5.46 2.07 3.40
C LYS A 70 5.96 0.66 3.09
N SER A 71 6.52 -0.02 4.10
CA SER A 71 7.09 -1.36 3.91
C SER A 71 6.01 -2.39 3.57
N SER A 72 4.86 -2.33 4.27
CA SER A 72 3.74 -3.23 4.00
C SER A 72 3.14 -3.04 2.61
N SER A 73 3.08 -1.80 2.11
CA SER A 73 2.62 -1.49 0.76
C SER A 73 3.59 -1.98 -0.31
N ALA A 74 4.90 -1.79 -0.11
CA ALA A 74 5.90 -2.29 -1.06
C ALA A 74 5.87 -3.82 -1.19
N TYR A 75 5.65 -4.52 -0.07
CA TYR A 75 5.63 -5.98 -0.04
C TYR A 75 4.50 -6.57 -0.90
N VAL A 76 3.35 -5.89 -1.01
CA VAL A 76 2.22 -6.31 -1.85
C VAL A 76 2.21 -5.64 -3.24
N GLY A 77 3.31 -5.01 -3.64
CA GLY A 77 3.44 -4.34 -4.94
C GLY A 77 2.69 -3.00 -5.05
N ALA A 78 2.15 -2.46 -3.96
CA ALA A 78 1.49 -1.15 -3.94
C ALA A 78 2.51 0.01 -3.91
N LEU A 79 3.27 0.15 -4.99
CA LEU A 79 4.46 1.00 -5.06
C LEU A 79 4.14 2.49 -4.93
N TYR A 80 3.05 2.96 -5.55
CA TYR A 80 2.67 4.38 -5.43
C TYR A 80 2.21 4.71 -4.00
N LEU A 81 1.45 3.83 -3.36
CA LEU A 81 1.08 3.95 -1.94
C LEU A 81 2.32 3.95 -1.04
N SER A 82 3.31 3.12 -1.34
CA SER A 82 4.60 3.10 -0.64
C SER A 82 5.35 4.43 -0.80
N SER A 83 5.35 5.01 -1.99
CA SER A 83 5.96 6.33 -2.25
C SER A 83 5.28 7.45 -1.46
N LEU A 84 3.94 7.51 -1.45
CA LEU A 84 3.20 8.51 -0.65
C LEU A 84 3.47 8.35 0.84
N SER A 85 3.55 7.10 1.32
CA SER A 85 3.93 6.79 2.71
C SER A 85 5.34 7.28 3.02
N LYS A 86 6.30 7.11 2.11
CA LYS A 86 7.68 7.61 2.27
C LYS A 86 7.72 9.14 2.35
N GLU A 87 6.93 9.85 1.55
CA GLU A 87 6.85 11.31 1.61
C GLU A 87 6.36 11.79 2.98
N LEU A 88 5.29 11.18 3.51
CA LEU A 88 4.76 11.50 4.84
C LEU A 88 5.73 11.11 5.97
N GLU A 89 6.43 9.99 5.84
CA GLU A 89 7.50 9.59 6.76
C GLU A 89 8.59 10.67 6.83
N MET A 90 9.00 11.19 5.67
CA MET A 90 10.02 12.24 5.58
C MET A 90 9.53 13.57 6.15
N MET A 91 8.27 13.95 5.90
CA MET A 91 7.64 15.14 6.51
C MET A 91 7.63 15.05 8.04
N GLY A 92 7.21 13.90 8.58
CA GLY A 92 7.24 13.63 10.02
C GLY A 92 8.66 13.70 10.59
N ARG A 93 9.63 13.07 9.92
CA ARG A 93 11.05 13.09 10.32
C ARG A 93 11.64 14.50 10.32
N ALA A 94 11.25 15.34 9.36
CA ALA A 94 11.71 16.72 9.25
C ALA A 94 10.96 17.70 10.17
N GLN A 95 9.93 17.24 10.89
CA GLN A 95 9.00 18.09 11.65
C GLN A 95 8.36 19.19 10.79
N ALA A 96 8.22 18.93 9.49
CA ALA A 96 7.72 19.85 8.49
C ALA A 96 6.41 19.28 7.93
N LEU A 97 5.31 19.63 8.60
CA LEU A 97 3.98 19.09 8.29
C LEU A 97 3.16 19.99 7.35
N GLN A 98 3.82 20.98 6.75
CA GLN A 98 3.22 21.77 5.68
C GLN A 98 2.85 20.80 4.54
N ASP A 99 1.61 20.86 4.09
CA ASP A 99 1.03 19.99 3.07
C ASP A 99 0.85 18.51 3.44
N ALA A 100 1.17 18.09 4.67
CA ALA A 100 0.97 16.70 5.12
C ALA A 100 -0.50 16.26 4.97
N ARG A 101 -1.45 17.18 5.11
CA ARG A 101 -2.87 16.93 4.87
C ARG A 101 -3.18 16.56 3.42
N ILE A 102 -2.64 17.32 2.47
CA ILE A 102 -2.82 17.05 1.04
C ILE A 102 -2.26 15.67 0.70
N LYS A 103 -1.07 15.35 1.22
CA LYS A 103 -0.43 14.04 1.01
C LYS A 103 -1.20 12.90 1.66
N ALA A 104 -1.76 13.09 2.86
CA ALA A 104 -2.60 12.09 3.52
C ALA A 104 -3.90 11.82 2.73
N ASP A 105 -4.53 12.85 2.16
CA ASP A 105 -5.73 12.70 1.34
C ASP A 105 -5.44 11.94 0.03
N MET A 106 -4.30 12.22 -0.61
CA MET A 106 -3.80 11.46 -1.77
C MET A 106 -3.53 10.00 -1.39
N LEU A 107 -2.84 9.77 -0.26
CA LEU A 107 -2.53 8.44 0.26
C LEU A 107 -3.79 7.63 0.53
N LYS A 108 -4.82 8.23 1.14
CA LYS A 108 -6.11 7.58 1.40
C LYS A 108 -6.83 7.19 0.12
N SER A 109 -6.78 8.05 -0.89
CA SER A 109 -7.40 7.79 -2.19
C SER A 109 -6.72 6.62 -2.90
N GLU A 110 -5.38 6.59 -2.89
CA GLU A 110 -4.61 5.48 -3.45
C GLU A 110 -4.83 4.18 -2.68
N TYR A 111 -4.85 4.25 -1.35
CA TYR A 111 -5.13 3.09 -0.50
C TYR A 111 -6.43 2.38 -0.88
N LYS A 112 -7.51 3.12 -1.15
CA LYS A 112 -8.78 2.53 -1.61
C LYS A 112 -8.63 1.80 -2.95
N ARG A 113 -7.84 2.35 -3.88
CA ARG A 113 -7.57 1.70 -5.18
C ARG A 113 -6.77 0.41 -4.99
N VAL A 114 -5.79 0.42 -4.09
CA VAL A 114 -4.99 -0.75 -3.72
C VAL A 114 -5.85 -1.85 -3.11
N LEU A 115 -6.76 -1.53 -2.18
CA LEU A 115 -7.66 -2.53 -1.59
C LEU A 115 -8.48 -3.26 -2.65
N VAL A 116 -9.11 -2.51 -3.56
CA VAL A 116 -9.94 -3.09 -4.63
C VAL A 116 -9.11 -3.98 -5.55
N ALA A 117 -7.91 -3.53 -5.94
CA ALA A 117 -7.02 -4.30 -6.80
C ALA A 117 -6.53 -5.59 -6.10
N LEU A 118 -6.13 -5.49 -4.84
CA LEU A 118 -5.60 -6.62 -4.07
C LEU A 118 -6.70 -7.67 -3.82
N GLU A 119 -7.92 -7.24 -3.49
CA GLU A 119 -9.06 -8.15 -3.36
C GLU A 119 -9.41 -8.87 -4.67
N ALA A 120 -9.16 -8.25 -5.82
CA ALA A 120 -9.33 -8.91 -7.12
C ALA A 120 -8.26 -9.99 -7.32
N GLU A 121 -6.99 -9.69 -7.01
CA GLU A 121 -5.88 -10.65 -7.10
C GLU A 121 -6.09 -11.88 -6.21
N ILE A 122 -6.52 -11.67 -4.96
CA ILE A 122 -6.82 -12.76 -4.01
C ILE A 122 -7.97 -13.63 -4.53
N ARG A 123 -8.97 -13.04 -5.21
CA ARG A 123 -10.08 -13.82 -5.80
C ARG A 123 -9.64 -14.60 -7.04
N LEU A 124 -8.68 -14.09 -7.80
CA LEU A 124 -8.13 -14.76 -8.97
C LEU A 124 -7.32 -16.00 -8.58
N GLY A 125 -6.48 -15.90 -7.55
CA GLY A 125 -5.66 -17.02 -7.05
C GLY A 125 -6.48 -18.18 -6.47
N LYS A 126 -7.68 -17.93 -5.96
CA LYS A 126 -8.60 -18.99 -5.45
C LYS A 126 -9.28 -19.84 -6.52
N ARG A 127 -9.14 -19.49 -7.80
CA ARG A 127 -9.79 -20.19 -8.93
C ARG A 127 -8.89 -21.24 -9.60
N THR A 128 -7.61 -21.25 -9.26
CA THR A 128 -6.60 -22.23 -9.65
C THR A 128 -6.39 -23.24 -8.54
#